data_AF-A0A1M5BV40-F1
#
_entry.id   AF-A0A1M5BV40-F1
#
_cell.length_a   1.000
_cell.length_b   1.000
_cell.length_c   1.000
_cell.angle_alpha   90.00
_cell.angle_beta   90.00
_cell.angle_gamma   90.00
#
_symmetry.space_group_name_H-M   'P 1'
#
loop_
_entity.id
_entity.type
_entity.pdbx_description
1 polymer ?
#
loop_
_entity_poly.entity_id
_entity_poly.type
_entity_poly.pdbx_seq_one_letter_code
_entity_poly.pdbx_strand_id
1 'polypeptide(L)'
;MSWSDFYRRRNATLAALDWSARHPGQPLPLADLPEVAAGFPTRAEVVRALHCRWLLLLAPRVELALDEAARHPDADRVSVVATAWRRLARRERALRQALDVHEPLEGEALRTAFAAEHRLLALAAGLAEPDEPDEEIARIGARFLTLLRAAPAEQPRRRTTVGALLRRLVSID
;
A
#
# COMPACT_ATOMS: atom_id res chain seq x y z
N MET A 1 0.80 -2.09 28.37
CA MET A 1 2.07 -1.64 27.72
C MET A 1 2.57 -0.43 28.46
N SER A 2 3.84 -0.40 28.81
CA SER A 2 4.47 0.79 29.38
C SER A 2 4.88 1.78 28.28
N TRP A 3 5.12 3.05 28.65
CA TRP A 3 5.67 4.05 27.73
C TRP A 3 7.02 3.62 27.14
N SER A 4 7.86 2.94 27.93
CA SER A 4 9.16 2.44 27.47
C SER A 4 9.00 1.33 26.42
N ASP A 5 8.00 0.46 26.55
CA ASP A 5 7.69 -0.57 25.53
C ASP A 5 7.26 0.06 24.21
N PHE A 6 6.47 1.13 24.26
CA PHE A 6 6.04 1.86 23.08
C PHE A 6 7.25 2.46 22.33
N TYR A 7 8.12 3.20 23.03
CA TYR A 7 9.31 3.79 22.41
C TYR A 7 10.28 2.74 21.87
N ARG A 8 10.43 1.62 22.58
CA ARG A 8 11.25 0.49 22.11
C ARG A 8 10.76 -0.07 20.78
N ARG A 9 9.45 -0.36 20.69
CA ARG A 9 8.84 -0.86 19.44
C ARG A 9 8.88 0.16 18.31
N ARG A 10 8.70 1.44 18.62
CA ARG A 10 8.86 2.53 17.66
C ARG A 10 10.28 2.57 17.10
N ASN A 11 11.30 2.55 17.96
CA ASN A 11 12.70 2.61 17.56
C ASN A 11 13.09 1.38 16.73
N ALA A 12 12.67 0.19 17.17
CA ALA A 12 12.86 -1.05 16.42
C ALA A 12 12.22 -0.99 15.01
N THR A 13 11.02 -0.39 14.89
CA THR A 13 10.36 -0.20 13.58
C THR A 13 11.18 0.75 12.69
N LEU A 14 11.70 1.84 13.25
CA LEU A 14 12.52 2.80 12.50
C LEU A 14 13.85 2.17 12.05
N ALA A 15 14.50 1.39 12.91
CA ALA A 15 15.73 0.67 12.57
C ALA A 15 15.52 -0.36 11.46
N ALA A 16 14.40 -1.11 11.49
CA ALA A 16 14.05 -2.05 10.42
C ALA A 16 13.83 -1.34 9.07
N LEU A 17 13.19 -0.16 9.09
CA LEU A 17 12.99 0.66 7.89
C LEU A 17 14.30 1.25 7.35
N ASP A 18 15.18 1.73 8.22
CA ASP A 18 16.49 2.23 7.84
C ASP A 18 17.35 1.13 7.19
N TRP A 19 17.36 -0.07 7.79
CA TRP A 19 18.05 -1.21 7.22
C TRP A 19 17.50 -1.58 5.84
N SER A 20 16.16 -1.64 5.70
CA SER A 20 15.49 -1.99 4.44
C SER A 20 15.73 -0.96 3.34
N ALA A 21 15.87 0.32 3.71
CA ALA A 21 16.24 1.38 2.78
C ALA A 21 17.67 1.19 2.22
N ARG A 22 18.60 0.71 3.06
CA ARG A 22 20.00 0.44 2.68
C ARG A 22 20.17 -0.89 1.95
N HIS A 23 19.30 -1.87 2.17
CA HIS A 23 19.37 -3.22 1.61
C HIS A 23 18.06 -3.59 0.89
N PRO A 24 17.70 -2.87 -0.18
CA PRO A 24 16.43 -3.09 -0.88
C PRO A 24 16.37 -4.51 -1.44
N GLY A 25 15.24 -5.19 -1.22
CA GLY A 25 15.02 -6.54 -1.72
C GLY A 25 15.59 -7.65 -0.83
N GLN A 26 16.25 -7.33 0.28
CA GLN A 26 16.79 -8.31 1.21
C GLN A 26 15.86 -8.49 2.43
N PRO A 27 15.70 -9.72 2.95
CA PRO A 27 14.89 -9.96 4.15
C PRO A 27 15.63 -9.49 5.40
N LEU A 28 14.88 -9.04 6.42
CA LEU A 28 15.46 -8.54 7.68
C LEU A 28 16.30 -9.63 8.40
N PRO A 29 17.61 -9.38 8.63
CA PRO A 29 18.48 -10.27 9.39
C PRO A 29 18.32 -9.97 10.88
N LEU A 30 17.25 -10.47 11.49
CA LEU A 30 16.91 -10.13 12.89
C LEU A 30 18.06 -10.44 13.88
N ALA A 31 18.84 -11.49 13.62
CA ALA A 31 20.00 -11.86 14.42
C ALA A 31 21.12 -10.79 14.41
N ASP A 32 21.25 -10.06 13.30
CA ASP A 32 22.27 -9.01 13.11
C ASP A 32 21.74 -7.61 13.46
N LEU A 33 20.48 -7.51 13.88
CA LEU A 33 19.79 -6.26 14.20
C LEU A 33 19.28 -6.27 15.65
N PRO A 34 20.17 -6.12 16.65
CA PRO A 34 19.82 -6.22 18.07
C PRO A 34 18.77 -5.19 18.49
N GLU A 35 18.77 -3.99 17.90
CA GLU A 35 17.76 -2.96 18.16
C GLU A 35 16.36 -3.39 17.71
N VAL A 36 16.27 -4.11 16.59
CA VAL A 36 15.00 -4.64 16.06
C VAL A 36 14.53 -5.80 16.92
N ALA A 37 15.45 -6.73 17.25
CA ALA A 37 15.18 -7.89 18.11
C ALA A 37 14.72 -7.48 19.52
N ALA A 38 15.23 -6.37 20.05
CA ALA A 38 14.82 -5.83 21.35
C ALA A 38 13.36 -5.37 21.38
N GLY A 39 12.82 -4.89 20.25
CA GLY A 39 11.42 -4.47 20.13
C GLY A 39 10.47 -5.57 19.66
N PHE A 40 10.99 -6.56 18.92
CA PHE A 40 10.21 -7.62 18.29
C PHE A 40 10.97 -8.95 18.36
N PRO A 41 10.49 -9.93 19.15
CA PRO A 41 11.16 -11.22 19.34
C PRO A 41 11.29 -12.05 18.06
N THR A 42 10.43 -11.83 17.07
CA THR A 42 10.40 -12.59 15.83
C THR A 42 10.31 -11.68 14.62
N ARG A 43 10.80 -12.17 13.47
CA ARG A 43 10.66 -11.49 12.19
C ARG A 43 9.18 -11.26 11.86
N ALA A 44 8.33 -12.25 12.14
CA ALA A 44 6.90 -12.17 11.91
C ALA A 44 6.25 -10.99 12.67
N GLU A 45 6.68 -10.74 13.91
CA GLU A 45 6.21 -9.57 14.67
C GLU A 45 6.65 -8.24 14.07
N VAL A 46 7.90 -8.14 13.60
CA VAL A 46 8.39 -6.93 12.91
C VAL A 46 7.57 -6.68 11.65
N VAL A 47 7.41 -7.69 10.80
CA VAL A 47 6.68 -7.56 9.52
C VAL A 47 5.21 -7.22 9.77
N ARG A 48 4.58 -7.81 10.77
CA ARG A 48 3.22 -7.43 11.18
C ARG A 48 3.14 -5.97 11.62
N ALA A 49 4.10 -5.48 12.40
CA ALA A 49 4.14 -4.07 12.80
C ALA A 49 4.33 -3.12 11.60
N LEU A 50 5.19 -3.49 10.65
CA LEU A 50 5.36 -2.78 9.38
C LEU A 50 4.05 -2.78 8.58
N HIS A 51 3.35 -3.90 8.50
CA HIS A 51 2.08 -4.00 7.79
C HIS A 51 0.98 -3.16 8.45
N CYS A 52 0.89 -3.17 9.79
CA CYS A 52 0.00 -2.27 10.51
C CYS A 52 0.29 -0.80 10.21
N ARG A 53 1.57 -0.40 10.20
CA ARG A 53 1.97 0.96 9.79
C ARG A 53 1.54 1.27 8.35
N TRP A 54 1.70 0.33 7.43
CA TRP A 54 1.28 0.48 6.04
C TRP A 54 -0.23 0.74 5.93
N LEU A 55 -1.06 -0.08 6.58
CA LEU A 55 -2.52 0.10 6.58
C LEU A 55 -2.95 1.45 7.19
N LEU A 56 -2.34 1.86 8.31
CA LEU A 56 -2.60 3.15 8.94
C LEU A 56 -2.27 4.34 8.03
N LEU A 57 -1.34 4.17 7.08
CA LEU A 57 -1.01 5.18 6.09
C LEU A 57 -1.90 5.08 4.84
N LEU A 58 -2.24 3.87 4.42
CA LEU A 58 -2.97 3.59 3.18
C LEU A 58 -4.45 3.96 3.28
N ALA A 59 -5.15 3.48 4.31
CA ALA A 59 -6.59 3.66 4.45
C ALA A 59 -7.05 5.12 4.31
N PRO A 60 -6.55 6.08 5.12
CA PRO A 60 -6.99 7.47 5.03
C PRO A 60 -6.62 8.14 3.69
N ARG A 61 -5.56 7.68 3.01
CA ARG A 61 -5.17 8.22 1.70
C ARG A 61 -6.07 7.74 0.59
N VAL A 62 -6.52 6.50 0.67
CA VAL A 62 -7.49 5.94 -0.27
C VAL A 62 -8.84 6.60 -0.06
N GLU A 63 -9.32 6.71 1.18
CA GLU A 63 -10.56 7.42 1.52
C GLU A 63 -10.56 8.85 1.00
N LEU A 64 -9.53 9.64 1.33
CA LEU A 64 -9.44 11.03 0.87
C LEU A 64 -9.40 11.15 -0.67
N ALA A 65 -8.70 10.23 -1.35
CA ALA A 65 -8.64 10.22 -2.80
C ALA A 65 -10.00 9.91 -3.44
N LEU A 66 -10.78 9.00 -2.83
CA LEU A 66 -12.13 8.67 -3.25
C LEU A 66 -13.09 9.85 -3.01
N ASP A 67 -13.00 10.51 -1.87
CA ASP A 67 -13.82 11.70 -1.56
C ASP A 67 -13.57 12.86 -2.53
N GLU A 68 -12.31 13.06 -2.93
CA GLU A 68 -11.94 14.05 -3.94
C GLU A 68 -12.47 13.65 -5.33
N ALA A 69 -12.37 12.37 -5.67
CA ALA A 69 -12.87 11.82 -6.93
C ALA A 69 -14.40 11.88 -7.03
N ALA A 70 -15.13 11.73 -5.92
CA ALA A 70 -16.60 11.80 -5.90
C ALA A 70 -17.17 13.13 -6.40
N ARG A 71 -16.36 14.20 -6.42
CA ARG A 71 -16.73 15.50 -7.02
C ARG A 71 -16.67 15.51 -8.55
N HIS A 72 -16.20 14.43 -9.17
CA HIS A 72 -15.97 14.30 -10.60
C HIS A 72 -16.68 13.04 -11.12
N PRO A 73 -17.82 13.17 -11.82
CA PRO A 73 -18.63 12.03 -12.26
C PRO A 73 -17.90 11.00 -13.14
N ASP A 74 -16.87 11.44 -13.87
CA ASP A 74 -16.10 10.59 -14.78
C ASP A 74 -14.88 9.91 -14.12
N ALA A 75 -14.70 10.07 -12.80
CA ALA A 75 -13.54 9.52 -12.13
C ALA A 75 -13.63 7.99 -11.99
N ASP A 76 -12.70 7.28 -12.63
CA ASP A 76 -12.57 5.82 -12.46
C ASP A 76 -12.00 5.48 -11.07
N ARG A 77 -12.85 4.83 -10.26
CA ARG A 77 -12.54 4.40 -8.89
C ARG A 77 -11.30 3.51 -8.83
N VAL A 78 -11.13 2.60 -9.79
CA VAL A 78 -9.97 1.69 -9.84
C VAL A 78 -8.68 2.51 -10.05
N SER A 79 -8.69 3.44 -11.02
CA SER A 79 -7.56 4.34 -11.28
C SER A 79 -7.22 5.24 -10.09
N VAL A 80 -8.23 5.72 -9.35
CA VAL A 80 -8.05 6.55 -8.15
C VAL A 80 -7.34 5.76 -7.05
N VAL A 81 -7.84 4.56 -6.72
CA VAL A 81 -7.23 3.69 -5.70
C VAL A 81 -5.82 3.25 -6.11
N ALA A 82 -5.65 2.85 -7.37
CA ALA A 82 -4.34 2.49 -7.93
C ALA A 82 -3.33 3.64 -7.78
N THR A 83 -3.75 4.86 -8.09
CA THR A 83 -2.91 6.05 -7.99
C THR A 83 -2.55 6.36 -6.54
N ALA A 84 -3.50 6.28 -5.61
CA ALA A 84 -3.28 6.50 -4.19
C ALA A 84 -2.28 5.48 -3.62
N TRP A 85 -2.49 4.19 -3.90
CA TRP A 85 -1.58 3.12 -3.49
C TRP A 85 -0.17 3.32 -4.05
N ARG A 86 -0.03 3.57 -5.37
CA ARG A 86 1.29 3.79 -6.00
C ARG A 86 1.99 5.05 -5.48
N ARG A 87 1.26 6.13 -5.21
CA ARG A 87 1.82 7.35 -4.61
C ARG A 87 2.38 7.06 -3.21
N LEU A 88 1.62 6.34 -2.38
CA LEU A 88 2.09 5.94 -1.05
C LEU A 88 3.29 4.99 -1.15
N ALA A 89 3.23 3.99 -2.02
CA ALA A 89 4.30 3.02 -2.24
C ALA A 89 5.62 3.71 -2.65
N ARG A 90 5.55 4.76 -3.49
CA ARG A 90 6.72 5.57 -3.84
C ARG A 90 7.25 6.39 -2.67
N ARG A 91 6.35 6.99 -1.88
CA ARG A 91 6.71 7.83 -0.73
C ARG A 91 7.34 7.00 0.40
N GLU A 92 6.77 5.83 0.67
CA GLU A 92 7.19 4.90 1.73
C GLU A 92 7.90 3.69 1.12
N ARG A 93 8.82 3.93 0.17
CA ARG A 93 9.48 2.88 -0.63
C ARG A 93 10.13 1.81 0.23
N ALA A 94 10.89 2.20 1.26
CA ALA A 94 11.56 1.25 2.15
C ALA A 94 10.57 0.34 2.90
N LEU A 95 9.44 0.91 3.34
CA LEU A 95 8.37 0.16 3.99
C LEU A 95 7.72 -0.83 3.03
N ARG A 96 7.35 -0.38 1.82
CA ARG A 96 6.72 -1.25 0.82
C ARG A 96 7.65 -2.38 0.40
N GLN A 97 8.93 -2.09 0.18
CA GLN A 97 9.93 -3.09 -0.18
C GLN A 97 10.15 -4.12 0.92
N ALA A 98 10.23 -3.68 2.18
CA ALA A 98 10.32 -4.60 3.31
C ALA A 98 9.13 -5.57 3.36
N LEU A 99 7.91 -5.07 3.12
CA LEU A 99 6.72 -5.91 3.06
C LEU A 99 6.73 -6.87 1.86
N ASP A 100 7.10 -6.40 0.67
CA ASP A 100 7.13 -7.21 -0.56
C ASP A 100 8.10 -8.39 -0.47
N VAL A 101 9.25 -8.20 0.17
CA VAL A 101 10.24 -9.27 0.37
C VAL A 101 9.73 -10.35 1.31
N HIS A 102 8.94 -9.99 2.31
CA HIS A 102 8.47 -10.90 3.34
C HIS A 102 7.12 -11.57 3.00
N GLU A 103 6.34 -11.03 2.06
CA GLU A 103 5.07 -11.61 1.64
C GLU A 103 5.16 -13.09 1.20
N PRO A 104 6.14 -13.52 0.35
CA PRO A 104 6.23 -14.93 -0.05
C PRO A 104 6.91 -15.84 0.98
N LEU A 105 7.54 -15.30 2.02
CA LEU A 105 8.45 -16.04 2.91
C LEU A 105 7.80 -16.54 4.21
N GLU A 106 6.58 -16.12 4.52
CA GLU A 106 6.07 -16.19 5.90
C GLU A 106 4.73 -16.93 6.05
N GLY A 107 4.44 -17.42 7.27
CA GLY A 107 3.33 -18.33 7.60
C GLY A 107 1.94 -17.68 7.72
N GLU A 108 0.96 -18.47 8.20
CA GLU A 108 -0.48 -18.12 8.24
C GLU A 108 -0.77 -16.74 8.86
N ALA A 109 -0.14 -16.40 9.99
CA ALA A 109 -0.38 -15.14 10.67
C ALA A 109 -0.08 -13.89 9.81
N LEU A 110 0.86 -14.00 8.88
CA LEU A 110 1.19 -12.94 7.94
C LEU A 110 0.25 -12.91 6.74
N ARG A 111 -0.22 -14.07 6.27
CA ARG A 111 -1.29 -14.13 5.27
C ARG A 111 -2.54 -13.38 5.75
N THR A 112 -2.95 -13.56 7.01
CA THR A 112 -4.08 -12.79 7.59
C THR A 112 -3.81 -11.28 7.58
N ALA A 113 -2.58 -10.85 7.87
CA ALA A 113 -2.22 -9.44 7.84
C ALA A 113 -2.37 -8.86 6.42
N PHE A 114 -1.76 -9.48 5.42
CA PHE A 114 -1.87 -9.05 4.02
C PHE A 114 -3.31 -9.13 3.48
N ALA A 115 -4.12 -10.09 3.94
CA ALA A 115 -5.54 -10.18 3.56
C ALA A 115 -6.34 -8.92 3.94
N ALA A 116 -5.96 -8.20 5.00
CA ALA A 116 -6.59 -6.92 5.34
C ALA A 116 -6.27 -5.82 4.32
N GLU A 117 -5.02 -5.75 3.81
CA GLU A 117 -4.67 -4.84 2.71
C GLU A 117 -5.46 -5.20 1.44
N HIS A 118 -5.50 -6.48 1.10
CA HIS A 118 -6.19 -6.94 -0.09
C HIS A 118 -7.69 -6.60 -0.06
N ARG A 119 -8.37 -6.87 1.07
CA ARG A 119 -9.78 -6.53 1.21
C ARG A 119 -10.04 -5.04 1.10
N LEU A 120 -9.22 -4.23 1.77
CA LEU A 120 -9.29 -2.77 1.65
C LEU A 120 -9.22 -2.33 0.19
N LEU A 121 -8.26 -2.85 -0.57
CA LEU A 121 -8.07 -2.46 -1.97
C LEU A 121 -9.23 -2.91 -2.87
N ALA A 122 -9.75 -4.13 -2.69
CA ALA A 122 -10.86 -4.64 -3.47
C ALA A 122 -12.15 -3.83 -3.24
N LEU A 123 -12.53 -3.64 -1.97
CA LEU A 123 -13.71 -2.87 -1.58
C LEU A 123 -13.56 -1.40 -1.98
N ALA A 124 -12.40 -0.80 -1.73
CA ALA A 124 -12.17 0.60 -2.07
C ALA A 124 -12.17 0.85 -3.58
N ALA A 125 -11.76 -0.12 -4.39
CA ALA A 125 -11.78 -0.01 -5.84
C ALA A 125 -13.16 -0.35 -6.45
N GLY A 126 -14.10 -0.88 -5.66
CA GLY A 126 -15.40 -1.38 -6.14
C GLY A 126 -15.27 -2.65 -6.98
N LEU A 127 -14.25 -3.47 -6.70
CA LEU A 127 -14.02 -4.77 -7.38
C LEU A 127 -14.70 -5.94 -6.67
N ALA A 128 -15.25 -5.68 -5.49
CA ALA A 128 -15.87 -6.63 -4.60
C ALA A 128 -16.93 -5.89 -3.76
N GLU A 129 -17.97 -6.60 -3.34
CA GLU A 129 -19.05 -6.06 -2.52
C GLU A 129 -18.88 -6.47 -1.04
N PRO A 130 -19.35 -5.65 -0.06
CA PRO A 130 -19.14 -5.94 1.37
C PRO A 130 -19.82 -7.21 1.90
N ASP A 131 -20.81 -7.75 1.18
CA ASP A 131 -21.55 -8.96 1.53
C ASP A 131 -20.92 -10.25 0.96
N GLU A 132 -19.89 -10.12 0.12
CA GLU A 132 -19.10 -11.25 -0.36
C GLU A 132 -18.24 -11.85 0.78
N PRO A 133 -17.87 -13.14 0.70
CA PRO A 133 -16.98 -13.76 1.69
C PRO A 133 -15.62 -13.06 1.78
N ASP A 134 -15.11 -12.85 2.99
CA ASP A 134 -13.82 -12.19 3.25
C ASP A 134 -12.65 -12.78 2.44
N GLU A 135 -12.61 -14.10 2.29
CA GLU A 135 -11.58 -14.81 1.52
C GLU A 135 -11.66 -14.47 0.02
N GLU A 136 -12.87 -14.29 -0.51
CA GLU A 136 -13.10 -13.93 -1.90
C GLU A 136 -12.64 -12.49 -2.18
N ILE A 137 -13.06 -11.56 -1.31
CA ILE A 137 -12.65 -10.16 -1.38
C ILE A 137 -11.11 -10.05 -1.30
N ALA A 138 -10.48 -10.80 -0.37
CA ALA A 138 -9.03 -10.83 -0.23
C ALA A 138 -8.34 -11.39 -1.49
N ARG A 139 -8.92 -12.41 -2.13
CA ARG A 139 -8.40 -13.01 -3.36
C ARG A 139 -8.46 -12.05 -4.55
N ILE A 140 -9.57 -11.32 -4.70
CA ILE A 140 -9.73 -10.27 -5.72
C ILE A 140 -8.69 -9.16 -5.48
N GLY A 141 -8.57 -8.71 -4.23
CA GLY A 141 -7.60 -7.69 -3.84
C GLY A 141 -6.15 -8.08 -4.09
N ALA A 142 -5.77 -9.34 -3.82
CA ALA A 142 -4.42 -9.85 -4.10
C ALA A 142 -4.09 -9.83 -5.60
N ARG A 143 -5.06 -10.18 -6.45
CA ARG A 143 -4.92 -10.08 -7.92
C ARG A 143 -4.78 -8.63 -8.37
N PHE A 144 -5.61 -7.74 -7.82
CA PHE A 144 -5.50 -6.31 -8.12
C PHE A 144 -4.13 -5.75 -7.71
N LEU A 145 -3.64 -6.08 -6.51
CA LEU A 145 -2.31 -5.67 -6.03
C LEU A 145 -1.18 -6.18 -6.94
N THR A 146 -1.29 -7.42 -7.44
CA THR A 146 -0.34 -7.98 -8.41
C THR A 146 -0.28 -7.11 -9.68
N LEU A 147 -1.43 -6.68 -10.20
CA LEU A 147 -1.50 -5.77 -11.35
C LEU A 147 -0.93 -4.38 -11.03
N LEU A 148 -1.18 -3.86 -9.82
CA LEU A 148 -0.63 -2.57 -9.38
C LEU A 148 0.90 -2.56 -9.36
N ARG A 149 1.51 -3.68 -8.96
CA ARG A 149 2.96 -3.90 -8.92
C ARG A 149 3.57 -4.14 -10.30
N ALA A 150 2.89 -4.87 -11.16
CA ALA A 150 3.36 -5.21 -12.50
C ALA A 150 3.26 -4.05 -13.50
N ALA A 151 2.29 -3.15 -13.30
CA ALA A 151 2.09 -2.01 -14.19
C ALA A 151 3.25 -1.00 -14.07
N PRO A 152 3.90 -0.60 -15.19
CA PRO A 152 4.85 0.50 -15.17
C PRO A 152 4.16 1.75 -14.63
N ALA A 153 4.89 2.56 -13.85
CA ALA A 153 4.36 3.80 -13.27
C ALA A 153 3.71 4.62 -14.39
N GLU A 154 2.38 4.73 -14.32
CA GLU A 154 1.57 5.32 -15.38
C GLU A 154 2.11 6.73 -15.67
N GLN A 155 2.66 6.91 -16.89
CA GLN A 155 2.97 8.24 -17.38
C GLN A 155 1.65 9.01 -17.37
N PRO A 156 1.62 10.26 -16.85
CA PRO A 156 0.38 11.03 -16.85
C PRO A 156 -0.13 11.05 -18.29
N ARG A 157 -1.34 10.52 -18.50
CA ARG A 157 -2.03 10.60 -19.80
C ARG A 157 -1.99 12.06 -20.20
N ARG A 158 -1.08 12.41 -21.12
CA ARG A 158 -1.00 13.74 -21.72
C ARG A 158 -2.40 14.01 -22.23
N ARG A 159 -3.13 14.96 -21.62
CA ARG A 159 -4.37 15.50 -22.20
C ARG A 159 -3.99 15.89 -23.61
N THR A 160 -4.43 15.10 -24.59
CA THR A 160 -4.04 15.30 -25.98
C THR A 160 -4.52 16.69 -26.36
N THR A 161 -3.59 17.50 -26.86
CA THR A 161 -3.78 18.89 -27.30
C THR A 161 -4.94 19.01 -28.30
N VAL A 162 -5.29 17.90 -28.96
CA VAL A 162 -6.44 17.77 -29.86
C VAL A 162 -7.77 18.08 -29.17
N GLY A 163 -8.01 17.61 -27.94
CA GLY A 163 -9.25 17.90 -27.22
C GLY A 163 -9.38 19.37 -26.78
N ALA A 164 -8.25 20.05 -26.57
CA ALA A 164 -8.21 21.49 -26.29
C ALA A 164 -8.35 22.32 -27.57
N LEU A 165 -7.83 21.85 -28.70
CA LEU A 165 -7.95 22.50 -30.01
C LEU A 165 -9.38 22.39 -30.56
N LEU A 166 -10.04 21.24 -30.41
CA LEU A 166 -11.45 21.06 -30.81
C LEU A 166 -12.40 21.94 -30.00
N ARG A 167 -12.12 22.14 -28.70
CA ARG A 167 -12.89 23.06 -27.86
C ARG A 167 -12.72 24.52 -28.28
N ARG A 168 -11.57 24.87 -28.86
CA ARG A 168 -11.27 26.22 -29.35
C ARG A 168 -11.92 26.53 -30.70
N LEU A 169 -12.31 25.52 -31.46
CA LEU A 169 -13.02 25.67 -32.74
C LEU A 169 -14.55 25.79 -32.57
N VAL A 170 -15.08 25.34 -31.43
CA VAL A 170 -16.52 25.42 -31.12
C VAL A 170 -16.89 26.72 -30.36
N SER A 171 -15.90 27.51 -29.95
CA SER A 171 -16.10 28.78 -29.22
C SER A 171 -15.77 30.03 -30.05
N ILE A 172 -15.65 29.90 -31.37
CA ILE A 172 -15.57 31.04 -32.29
C ILE A 172 -16.97 31.19 -32.89
N ASP A 173 -17.81 31.94 -32.18
CA ASP A 173 -18.99 32.65 -32.69
C ASP A 173 -18.97 34.06 -32.07
#